data_AF-A0A7S0DWL0-F1
#
_entry.id   AF-A0A7S0DWL0-F1
#
_cell.length_a   1.000
_cell.length_b   1.000
_cell.length_c   1.000
_cell.angle_alpha   90.00
_cell.angle_beta   90.00
_cell.angle_gamma   90.00
#
_symmetry.space_group_name_H-M   'P 1'
#
loop_
_entity.id
_entity.type
_entity.pdbx_description
1 polymer ?
#
loop_
_entity_poly.entity_id
_entity_poly.type
_entity_poly.pdbx_seq_one_letter_code
_entity_poly.pdbx_strand_id
1 'polypeptide(L)'
;VKMVRAMLSAMALSSAAHAFQLGSPVPHGLTSSSFSAPNSCFLRPASSFRPMASPRLRSLRMADENRAVGSRDSGRHMEDTSERSDAVSDIYRPFWEWAAKTIKERLGDELVSYPIPDGYLRKEAIVGKGKRESLAWTQSYGYQTKKLRQVRAAHVNGGASLQVLNLVFFPHMNYDLPFLGLDLVTLPGGHLIAIDMQPLFQTEEYKKKYAEPCMDMYQKHVKNLPWGGDFPEEAKQYFSPVFLWTRPQEDKQVETYVFDAFKDYINKYLDFVEAAQPETDPQHLARIRERQLSYLQYRAEKDPARGMFTRMYGPEWTERYIHGFLFDLEEKIESGEYKPGELLPCSAPLNFRPTPL
;
A
#
# COMPACT_ATOMS: atom_id res chain seq x y z
N VAL A 1 -11.57 -11.59 -11.20
CA VAL A 1 -11.42 -11.01 -12.56
C VAL A 1 -11.88 -9.54 -12.65
N LYS A 2 -13.15 -9.17 -12.39
CA LYS A 2 -13.56 -7.73 -12.34
C LYS A 2 -12.89 -6.91 -11.20
N MET A 3 -12.52 -7.56 -10.09
CA MET A 3 -11.90 -6.95 -8.91
C MET A 3 -10.41 -6.57 -9.10
N VAL A 4 -9.66 -7.40 -9.82
CA VAL A 4 -8.26 -7.15 -10.18
C VAL A 4 -8.17 -6.05 -11.23
N ARG A 5 -9.13 -6.01 -12.17
CA ARG A 5 -9.28 -4.91 -13.12
C ARG A 5 -9.56 -3.58 -12.43
N ALA A 6 -10.33 -3.51 -11.34
CA ALA A 6 -10.64 -2.23 -10.69
C ALA A 6 -9.45 -1.60 -9.92
N MET A 7 -8.57 -2.40 -9.29
CA MET A 7 -7.34 -1.85 -8.65
C MET A 7 -6.24 -1.56 -9.68
N LEU A 8 -6.05 -2.42 -10.68
CA LEU A 8 -5.14 -2.13 -11.82
C LEU A 8 -5.65 -0.95 -12.65
N SER A 9 -6.96 -0.79 -12.79
CA SER A 9 -7.59 0.37 -13.41
C SER A 9 -7.66 1.58 -12.50
N ALA A 10 -7.63 1.50 -11.18
CA ALA A 10 -7.48 2.70 -10.35
C ALA A 10 -6.08 3.32 -10.55
N MET A 11 -5.07 2.47 -10.78
CA MET A 11 -3.73 2.90 -11.18
C MET A 11 -3.63 3.35 -12.66
N ALA A 12 -4.54 2.92 -13.55
CA ALA A 12 -4.50 3.24 -14.99
C ALA A 12 -5.61 4.19 -15.52
N LEU A 13 -6.77 4.32 -14.86
CA LEU A 13 -7.94 5.11 -15.29
C LEU A 13 -8.02 6.49 -14.64
N SER A 14 -7.15 6.83 -13.67
CA SER A 14 -6.99 8.24 -13.25
C SER A 14 -6.41 9.11 -14.38
N SER A 15 -6.01 8.52 -15.51
CA SER A 15 -5.37 9.15 -16.68
C SER A 15 -6.35 9.57 -17.80
N ALA A 16 -7.66 9.36 -17.71
CA ALA A 16 -8.55 9.48 -18.88
C ALA A 16 -9.80 10.37 -18.70
N ALA A 17 -9.88 11.19 -17.65
CA ALA A 17 -10.96 12.15 -17.51
C ALA A 17 -10.42 13.49 -17.02
N HIS A 18 -9.87 14.28 -17.94
CA HIS A 18 -9.98 15.74 -18.08
C HIS A 18 -8.96 16.21 -19.12
N ALA A 19 -9.30 15.98 -20.39
CA ALA A 19 -8.61 16.62 -21.52
C ALA A 19 -9.61 16.86 -22.63
N PHE A 20 -10.46 17.88 -22.45
CA PHE A 20 -11.00 18.64 -23.58
C PHE A 20 -11.28 20.08 -23.12
N GLN A 21 -10.82 21.02 -23.95
CA GLN A 21 -11.01 22.48 -23.94
C GLN A 21 -10.10 23.32 -23.03
N LEU A 22 -8.92 23.64 -23.56
CA LEU A 22 -8.44 25.03 -23.58
C LEU A 22 -7.86 25.34 -24.97
N GLY A 23 -8.60 26.13 -25.73
CA GLY A 23 -8.13 26.78 -26.95
C GLY A 23 -7.34 28.04 -26.63
N SER A 24 -6.52 28.47 -27.57
CA SER A 24 -5.85 29.78 -27.61
C SER A 24 -5.85 30.27 -29.07
N PRO A 25 -5.61 31.55 -29.35
CA PRO A 25 -6.39 32.73 -28.95
C PRO A 25 -7.00 33.44 -30.18
N VAL A 26 -7.93 34.37 -29.94
CA VAL A 26 -8.63 35.22 -30.93
C VAL A 26 -7.72 36.36 -31.42
N PRO A 27 -7.90 36.86 -32.66
CA PRO A 27 -8.29 38.27 -32.79
C PRO A 27 -9.41 38.56 -33.82
N HIS A 28 -10.27 39.50 -33.43
CA HIS A 28 -11.15 40.41 -34.21
C HIS A 28 -12.12 39.88 -35.29
N GLY A 29 -13.40 40.24 -35.14
CA GLY A 29 -14.35 40.30 -36.25
C GLY A 29 -15.82 40.30 -35.84
N LEU A 30 -16.49 41.42 -36.12
CA LEU A 30 -17.90 41.78 -35.88
C LEU A 30 -18.98 40.78 -36.36
N THR A 31 -20.19 40.97 -35.78
CA THR A 31 -21.56 40.79 -36.33
C THR A 31 -22.43 39.57 -35.91
N SER A 32 -23.47 39.92 -35.13
CA SER A 32 -24.92 39.62 -35.27
C SER A 32 -25.52 38.21 -35.23
N SER A 33 -26.62 38.14 -34.44
CA SER A 33 -27.86 37.32 -34.59
C SER A 33 -27.73 35.81 -34.34
N SER A 34 -28.68 35.05 -33.81
CA SER A 34 -30.05 35.21 -33.26
C SER A 34 -30.50 33.78 -32.87
N PHE A 35 -31.40 33.63 -31.87
CA PHE A 35 -32.48 32.60 -31.71
C PHE A 35 -32.17 31.12 -32.08
N SER A 36 -32.55 30.06 -31.36
CA SER A 36 -33.80 29.75 -30.66
C SER A 36 -33.70 28.34 -30.04
N ALA A 37 -34.37 28.10 -28.91
CA ALA A 37 -34.87 26.78 -28.48
C ALA A 37 -36.14 26.43 -29.33
N PRO A 38 -36.84 25.27 -29.28
CA PRO A 38 -37.13 24.49 -28.06
C PRO A 38 -37.50 22.98 -28.22
N ASN A 39 -37.96 22.38 -27.11
CA ASN A 39 -39.04 21.36 -26.99
C ASN A 39 -38.82 19.94 -27.54
N SER A 40 -39.43 18.86 -27.03
CA SER A 40 -40.19 18.51 -25.82
C SER A 40 -40.61 17.02 -25.95
N CYS A 41 -40.87 16.33 -24.83
CA CYS A 41 -41.92 15.28 -24.64
C CYS A 41 -41.88 13.96 -25.48
N PHE A 42 -42.46 12.79 -25.13
CA PHE A 42 -43.44 12.30 -24.15
C PHE A 42 -43.45 10.74 -24.14
N LEU A 43 -43.87 10.11 -23.01
CA LEU A 43 -44.69 8.88 -22.78
C LEU A 43 -44.28 7.49 -23.38
N ARG A 44 -44.04 6.40 -22.62
CA ARG A 44 -44.90 5.46 -21.80
C ARG A 44 -45.60 4.31 -22.64
N PRO A 45 -46.14 3.20 -22.06
CA PRO A 45 -45.49 1.89 -21.79
C PRO A 45 -46.33 0.62 -22.21
N ALA A 46 -46.07 -0.55 -21.58
CA ALA A 46 -46.84 -1.84 -21.51
C ALA A 46 -46.40 -2.95 -22.51
N SER A 47 -46.46 -4.28 -22.27
CA SER A 47 -47.32 -5.11 -21.40
C SER A 47 -46.76 -6.55 -21.19
N SER A 48 -47.43 -7.28 -20.29
CA SER A 48 -47.33 -8.67 -19.76
C SER A 48 -47.33 -9.86 -20.74
N PHE A 49 -46.87 -11.06 -20.29
CA PHE A 49 -47.61 -12.35 -20.31
C PHE A 49 -46.80 -13.50 -19.63
N ARG A 50 -47.50 -14.47 -19.02
CA ARG A 50 -47.11 -15.74 -18.32
C ARG A 50 -48.03 -16.87 -18.88
N PRO A 51 -48.01 -18.17 -18.47
CA PRO A 51 -46.99 -19.13 -17.97
C PRO A 51 -47.17 -20.59 -18.56
N MET A 52 -46.62 -21.62 -17.86
CA MET A 52 -46.89 -23.10 -17.90
C MET A 52 -45.99 -23.96 -18.84
N ALA A 53 -45.57 -25.22 -18.57
CA ALA A 53 -45.71 -26.20 -17.48
C ALA A 53 -44.65 -27.35 -17.67
N SER A 54 -44.38 -28.14 -16.62
CA SER A 54 -43.65 -29.44 -16.65
C SER A 54 -44.54 -30.62 -17.06
N PRO A 55 -43.98 -31.82 -17.37
CA PRO A 55 -44.16 -32.95 -16.41
C PRO A 55 -43.08 -34.08 -16.37
N ARG A 56 -43.02 -34.76 -15.20
CA ARG A 56 -42.86 -36.22 -14.86
C ARG A 56 -41.60 -37.00 -15.29
N LEU A 57 -40.78 -37.57 -14.36
CA LEU A 57 -40.89 -38.80 -13.51
C LEU A 57 -40.62 -40.14 -14.24
N ARG A 58 -39.58 -40.88 -13.79
CA ARG A 58 -39.57 -42.36 -13.67
C ARG A 58 -38.48 -42.86 -12.69
N SER A 59 -38.91 -43.70 -11.76
CA SER A 59 -38.19 -44.61 -10.84
C SER A 59 -37.53 -45.79 -11.60
N LEU A 60 -36.72 -46.73 -11.07
CA LEU A 60 -36.73 -47.52 -9.82
C LEU A 60 -35.58 -48.58 -9.92
N ARG A 61 -34.89 -48.95 -8.82
CA ARG A 61 -34.58 -50.34 -8.34
C ARG A 61 -33.26 -50.47 -7.53
N MET A 62 -33.35 -51.36 -6.54
CA MET A 62 -32.39 -51.80 -5.51
C MET A 62 -31.84 -53.22 -5.79
N ALA A 63 -30.94 -53.68 -4.88
CA ALA A 63 -30.49 -55.05 -4.54
C ALA A 63 -29.21 -55.53 -5.28
N ASP A 64 -28.25 -56.28 -4.70
CA ASP A 64 -27.99 -56.82 -3.35
C ASP A 64 -26.54 -57.36 -3.32
N GLU A 65 -26.10 -57.74 -2.11
CA GLU A 65 -24.80 -58.24 -1.63
C GLU A 65 -24.06 -59.37 -2.41
N ASN A 66 -22.72 -59.43 -2.24
CA ASN A 66 -22.04 -60.66 -1.79
C ASN A 66 -20.57 -60.48 -1.35
N ARG A 67 -20.20 -61.24 -0.30
CA ARG A 67 -18.91 -61.41 0.40
C ARG A 67 -17.79 -62.04 -0.44
N ALA A 68 -16.52 -61.72 -0.12
CA ALA A 68 -15.45 -62.72 0.11
C ALA A 68 -14.19 -62.10 0.76
N VAL A 69 -13.53 -62.95 1.55
CA VAL A 69 -12.41 -62.74 2.47
C VAL A 69 -11.06 -62.67 1.74
N GLY A 70 -10.11 -61.87 2.24
CA GLY A 70 -8.72 -61.87 1.79
C GLY A 70 -7.81 -61.08 2.73
N SER A 71 -7.24 -61.78 3.72
CA SER A 71 -6.15 -61.33 4.58
C SER A 71 -4.93 -60.89 3.76
N ARG A 72 -4.35 -59.73 4.08
CA ARG A 72 -2.92 -59.45 3.92
C ARG A 72 -2.50 -58.25 4.77
N ASP A 73 -1.81 -58.62 5.83
CA ASP A 73 -0.96 -57.81 6.68
C ASP A 73 0.06 -57.02 5.83
N SER A 74 0.10 -55.69 6.02
CA SER A 74 1.24 -54.86 5.64
C SER A 74 1.23 -53.64 6.54
N GLY A 75 2.17 -53.63 7.48
CA GLY A 75 2.41 -52.53 8.39
C GLY A 75 2.52 -51.21 7.65
N ARG A 76 1.66 -50.27 8.03
CA ARG A 76 1.82 -48.86 7.72
C ARG A 76 2.03 -48.15 9.04
N HIS A 77 3.21 -47.56 9.19
CA HIS A 77 3.46 -46.52 10.18
C HIS A 77 2.30 -45.52 10.10
N MET A 78 1.50 -45.46 11.18
CA MET A 78 0.72 -44.28 11.48
C MET A 78 1.72 -43.19 11.85
N GLU A 79 2.18 -42.45 10.84
CA GLU A 79 2.60 -41.08 11.08
C GLU A 79 1.35 -40.33 11.54
N ASP A 80 1.39 -39.94 12.81
CA ASP A 80 0.50 -38.98 13.42
C ASP A 80 0.55 -37.69 12.59
N THR A 81 -0.35 -37.55 11.62
CA THR A 81 -0.65 -36.26 10.99
C THR A 81 -1.53 -35.45 11.93
N SER A 82 -1.00 -35.16 13.11
CA SER A 82 -1.44 -34.03 13.90
C SER A 82 -0.63 -32.82 13.44
N GLU A 83 -1.31 -31.66 13.32
CA GLU A 83 -0.71 -30.34 13.09
C GLU A 83 -0.27 -29.97 11.65
N ARG A 84 -1.24 -29.57 10.83
CA ARG A 84 -1.14 -28.24 10.21
C ARG A 84 -2.37 -27.45 10.60
N SER A 85 -2.23 -26.65 11.65
CA SER A 85 -3.07 -25.47 11.74
C SER A 85 -2.86 -24.71 10.43
N ASP A 86 -3.95 -24.37 9.74
CA ASP A 86 -3.92 -23.47 8.59
C ASP A 86 -3.49 -22.09 9.11
N ALA A 87 -2.20 -21.94 9.40
CA ALA A 87 -1.59 -20.67 9.72
C ALA A 87 -1.87 -19.76 8.53
N VAL A 88 -2.65 -18.71 8.77
CA VAL A 88 -2.94 -17.69 7.76
C VAL A 88 -1.60 -17.27 7.15
N SER A 89 -1.43 -17.54 5.85
CA SER A 89 -0.21 -17.20 5.12
C SER A 89 0.07 -15.70 5.28
N ASP A 90 1.24 -15.36 5.80
CA ASP A 90 1.71 -13.99 5.99
C ASP A 90 3.14 -13.85 5.42
N ILE A 91 3.22 -13.56 4.12
CA ILE A 91 4.48 -13.43 3.38
C ILE A 91 5.29 -12.21 3.83
N TYR A 92 4.64 -11.21 4.45
CA TYR A 92 5.30 -9.99 4.89
C TYR A 92 5.61 -9.96 6.39
N ARG A 93 5.17 -10.94 7.18
CA ARG A 93 5.61 -11.09 8.57
C ARG A 93 7.13 -11.13 8.70
N PRO A 94 7.89 -11.93 7.91
CA PRO A 94 9.36 -11.92 7.98
C PRO A 94 9.98 -10.56 7.62
N PHE A 95 9.35 -9.81 6.71
CA PHE A 95 9.78 -8.45 6.34
C PHE A 95 9.63 -7.49 7.51
N TRP A 96 8.45 -7.49 8.15
CA TRP A 96 8.20 -6.66 9.32
C TRP A 96 9.13 -7.03 10.49
N GLU A 97 9.26 -8.32 10.81
CA GLU A 97 10.10 -8.78 11.93
C GLU A 97 11.56 -8.36 11.74
N TRP A 98 12.09 -8.49 10.52
CA TRP A 98 13.43 -8.02 10.19
C TRP A 98 13.54 -6.50 10.29
N ALA A 99 12.60 -5.74 9.71
CA ALA A 99 12.62 -4.28 9.77
C ALA A 99 12.53 -3.77 11.21
N ALA A 100 11.63 -4.34 12.02
CA ALA A 100 11.46 -4.02 13.44
C ALA A 100 12.74 -4.27 14.23
N LYS A 101 13.41 -5.41 13.99
CA LYS A 101 14.71 -5.72 14.60
C LYS A 101 15.76 -4.67 14.21
N THR A 102 15.92 -4.38 12.92
CA THR A 102 16.90 -3.43 12.41
C THR A 102 16.65 -2.01 12.90
N ILE A 103 15.39 -1.54 12.90
CA ILE A 103 14.97 -0.24 13.44
C ILE A 103 15.36 -0.14 14.92
N LYS A 104 15.01 -1.15 15.72
CA LYS A 104 15.33 -1.18 17.15
C LYS A 104 16.84 -1.16 17.40
N GLU A 105 17.61 -1.97 16.67
CA GLU A 105 19.05 -2.11 16.86
C GLU A 105 19.82 -0.87 16.39
N ARG A 106 19.49 -0.32 15.22
CA ARG A 106 20.25 0.81 14.63
C ARG A 106 19.86 2.18 15.17
N LEU A 107 18.61 2.37 15.61
CA LEU A 107 18.18 3.65 16.19
C LEU A 107 18.30 3.67 17.73
N GLY A 108 18.38 2.50 18.36
CA GLY A 108 18.72 2.36 19.78
C GLY A 108 17.88 3.23 20.71
N ASP A 109 18.54 3.91 21.65
CA ASP A 109 17.92 4.73 22.68
C ASP A 109 17.29 6.03 22.15
N GLU A 110 17.59 6.44 20.91
CA GLU A 110 16.94 7.60 20.29
C GLU A 110 15.52 7.30 19.82
N LEU A 111 15.17 6.01 19.71
CA LEU A 111 13.89 5.58 19.21
C LEU A 111 12.81 5.67 20.29
N VAL A 112 11.75 6.41 20.01
CA VAL A 112 10.54 6.45 20.84
C VAL A 112 9.30 6.17 20.01
N SER A 113 8.19 5.83 20.67
CA SER A 113 6.91 5.60 20.01
C SER A 113 6.39 6.88 19.34
N TYR A 114 5.75 6.72 18.19
CA TYR A 114 4.94 7.76 17.56
C TYR A 114 3.49 7.62 18.02
N PRO A 115 2.77 8.72 18.32
CA PRO A 115 1.38 8.62 18.74
C PRO A 115 0.50 8.06 17.61
N ILE A 116 -0.03 6.86 17.81
CA ILE A 116 -1.04 6.25 16.92
C ILE A 116 -2.41 6.66 17.46
N PRO A 117 -3.29 7.30 16.66
CA PRO A 117 -4.60 7.71 17.13
C PRO A 117 -5.44 6.53 17.63
N ASP A 118 -6.24 6.74 18.66
CA ASP A 118 -7.12 5.71 19.24
C ASP A 118 -8.05 5.13 18.17
N GLY A 119 -8.17 3.80 18.15
CA GLY A 119 -8.94 3.06 17.13
C GLY A 119 -8.20 2.80 15.81
N TYR A 120 -6.93 3.21 15.70
CA TYR A 120 -6.09 2.99 14.50
C TYR A 120 -4.84 2.13 14.76
N LEU A 121 -4.58 1.69 16.00
CA LEU A 121 -3.51 0.74 16.33
C LEU A 121 -3.75 -0.62 15.66
N ARG A 122 -4.98 -1.13 15.78
CA ARG A 122 -5.41 -2.41 15.24
C ARG A 122 -6.86 -2.27 14.78
N LYS A 123 -7.13 -2.68 13.56
CA LYS A 123 -8.50 -2.73 13.00
C LYS A 123 -8.74 -4.09 12.38
N GLU A 124 -9.92 -4.64 12.62
CA GLU A 124 -10.33 -5.93 12.08
C GLU A 124 -11.70 -5.81 11.40
N ALA A 125 -11.90 -6.60 10.36
CA ALA A 125 -13.17 -6.75 9.67
C ALA A 125 -13.27 -8.13 9.02
N ILE A 126 -14.51 -8.63 8.88
CA ILE A 126 -14.77 -9.80 8.04
C ILE A 126 -14.80 -9.36 6.58
N VAL A 127 -13.97 -9.98 5.76
CA VAL A 127 -13.92 -9.75 4.32
C VAL A 127 -14.36 -11.00 3.56
N GLY A 128 -14.85 -10.82 2.33
CA GLY A 128 -15.38 -11.92 1.53
C GLY A 128 -16.91 -12.04 1.65
N LYS A 129 -17.46 -13.16 1.19
CA LYS A 129 -18.90 -13.47 1.27
C LYS A 129 -19.12 -14.97 1.42
N GLY A 130 -20.02 -15.37 2.32
CA GLY A 130 -20.39 -16.76 2.53
C GLY A 130 -19.19 -17.62 2.90
N LYS A 131 -18.97 -18.74 2.20
CA LYS A 131 -17.86 -19.67 2.50
C LYS A 131 -16.45 -19.12 2.28
N ARG A 132 -16.32 -17.90 1.74
CA ARG A 132 -15.04 -17.21 1.56
C ARG A 132 -14.85 -16.07 2.56
N GLU A 133 -15.65 -16.02 3.61
CA GLU A 133 -15.46 -15.07 4.70
C GLU A 133 -14.20 -15.44 5.47
N SER A 134 -13.36 -14.43 5.68
CA SER A 134 -12.16 -14.53 6.50
C SER A 134 -11.99 -13.25 7.30
N LEU A 135 -11.36 -13.38 8.46
CA LEU A 135 -10.90 -12.22 9.21
C LEU A 135 -9.78 -11.55 8.41
N ALA A 136 -9.89 -10.23 8.24
CA ALA A 136 -8.79 -9.40 7.80
C ALA A 136 -8.50 -8.35 8.86
N TRP A 137 -7.22 -8.03 9.01
CA TRP A 137 -6.75 -7.05 9.97
C TRP A 137 -5.74 -6.10 9.37
N THR A 138 -5.65 -4.94 9.98
CA THR A 138 -4.60 -3.94 9.77
C THR A 138 -3.97 -3.64 11.12
N GLN A 139 -2.66 -3.87 11.21
CA GLN A 139 -1.82 -3.53 12.34
C GLN A 139 -1.00 -2.29 12.00
N SER A 140 -1.03 -1.30 12.88
CA SER A 140 -0.20 -0.11 12.79
C SER A 140 1.01 -0.22 13.72
N TYR A 141 2.11 0.34 13.27
CA TYR A 141 3.31 0.57 14.07
C TYR A 141 3.80 1.99 13.80
N GLY A 142 4.32 2.68 14.81
CA GLY A 142 4.75 4.06 14.69
C GLY A 142 5.89 4.38 15.65
N TYR A 143 6.95 4.97 15.13
CA TYR A 143 8.13 5.40 15.88
C TYR A 143 8.63 6.75 15.39
N GLN A 144 9.52 7.38 16.15
CA GLN A 144 10.17 8.63 15.80
C GLN A 144 11.54 8.75 16.48
N THR A 145 12.38 9.59 15.90
CA THR A 145 13.67 10.04 16.45
C THR A 145 13.82 11.53 16.18
N LYS A 146 14.88 12.17 16.67
CA LYS A 146 15.17 13.59 16.37
C LYS A 146 15.44 13.87 14.89
N LYS A 147 15.73 12.84 14.09
CA LYS A 147 15.95 12.95 12.63
C LYS A 147 14.76 12.46 11.82
N LEU A 148 14.01 11.49 12.35
CA LEU A 148 12.87 10.85 11.69
C LEU A 148 11.58 11.26 12.39
N ARG A 149 10.84 12.20 11.78
CA ARG A 149 9.53 12.65 12.27
C ARG A 149 8.58 11.50 12.50
N GLN A 150 8.57 10.52 11.59
CA GLN A 150 7.70 9.36 11.67
C GLN A 150 8.30 8.18 10.91
N VAL A 151 8.44 7.04 11.56
CA VAL A 151 8.65 5.73 10.93
C VAL A 151 7.40 4.92 11.20
N ARG A 152 6.59 4.66 10.17
CA ARG A 152 5.31 3.96 10.37
C ARG A 152 5.07 2.84 9.39
N ALA A 153 4.42 1.78 9.87
CA ALA A 153 3.99 0.66 9.07
C ALA A 153 2.48 0.43 9.21
N ALA A 154 1.84 0.12 8.08
CA ALA A 154 0.53 -0.52 8.02
C ALA A 154 0.72 -1.93 7.47
N HIS A 155 0.55 -2.93 8.32
CA HIS A 155 0.61 -4.34 7.96
C HIS A 155 -0.81 -4.90 7.88
N VAL A 156 -1.27 -5.15 6.66
CA VAL A 156 -2.59 -5.69 6.35
C VAL A 156 -2.47 -7.17 6.03
N ASN A 157 -3.31 -8.00 6.64
CA ASN A 157 -3.42 -9.40 6.29
C ASN A 157 -4.91 -9.79 6.31
N GLY A 158 -5.39 -10.22 5.15
CA GLY A 158 -6.72 -10.80 4.92
C GLY A 158 -6.62 -12.16 4.24
N GLY A 159 -5.62 -12.95 4.62
CA GLY A 159 -5.24 -14.21 4.00
C GLY A 159 -4.41 -14.03 2.72
N ALA A 160 -4.09 -15.15 2.05
CA ALA A 160 -3.21 -15.19 0.88
C ALA A 160 -3.61 -14.21 -0.25
N SER A 161 -4.90 -13.90 -0.37
CA SER A 161 -5.45 -13.02 -1.39
C SER A 161 -5.35 -11.52 -1.10
N LEU A 162 -4.93 -11.12 0.10
CA LEU A 162 -4.82 -9.72 0.51
C LEU A 162 -3.75 -9.56 1.59
N GLN A 163 -2.55 -9.18 1.18
CA GLN A 163 -1.47 -8.87 2.12
C GLN A 163 -0.81 -7.58 1.70
N VAL A 164 -0.55 -6.68 2.65
CA VAL A 164 0.14 -5.41 2.41
C VAL A 164 1.11 -5.15 3.54
N LEU A 165 2.33 -4.73 3.20
CA LEU A 165 3.22 -4.02 4.11
C LEU A 165 3.53 -2.67 3.46
N ASN A 166 2.95 -1.61 4.01
CA ASN A 166 3.32 -0.24 3.67
C ASN A 166 4.17 0.30 4.83
N LEU A 167 5.49 0.40 4.64
CA LEU A 167 6.44 0.93 5.60
C LEU A 167 7.10 2.17 5.00
N VAL A 168 7.04 3.30 5.72
CA VAL A 168 7.63 4.55 5.25
C VAL A 168 8.36 5.26 6.38
N PHE A 169 9.51 5.84 6.05
CA PHE A 169 10.33 6.68 6.93
C PHE A 169 10.24 8.13 6.45
N PHE A 170 9.76 9.01 7.32
CA PHE A 170 9.65 10.44 7.10
C PHE A 170 10.72 11.17 7.92
N PRO A 171 11.69 11.84 7.27
CA PRO A 171 12.62 12.70 7.96
C PRO A 171 11.91 13.96 8.48
N HIS A 172 12.42 14.53 9.57
CA HIS A 172 12.04 15.89 9.95
C HIS A 172 12.44 16.89 8.85
N MET A 173 11.68 17.97 8.71
CA MET A 173 11.87 18.96 7.64
C MET A 173 13.10 19.87 7.82
N ASN A 174 13.86 19.70 8.90
CA ASN A 174 15.20 20.27 9.04
C ASN A 174 16.29 19.34 8.50
N TYR A 175 15.94 18.25 7.79
CA TYR A 175 16.86 17.41 7.06
C TYR A 175 16.39 17.30 5.61
N ASP A 176 17.33 17.33 4.67
CA ASP A 176 17.05 17.15 3.24
C ASP A 176 17.05 15.67 2.80
N LEU A 177 16.97 14.74 3.76
CA LEU A 177 16.90 13.30 3.49
C LEU A 177 15.71 12.98 2.56
N PRO A 178 15.84 11.99 1.67
CA PRO A 178 14.70 11.45 0.95
C PRO A 178 13.75 10.72 1.93
N PHE A 179 12.53 10.41 1.48
CA PHE A 179 11.70 9.41 2.16
C PHE A 179 12.20 8.02 1.82
N LEU A 180 12.11 7.05 2.74
CA LEU A 180 12.20 5.64 2.36
C LEU A 180 10.79 5.09 2.24
N GLY A 181 10.35 4.76 1.03
CA GLY A 181 9.03 4.20 0.75
C GLY A 181 9.13 2.72 0.38
N LEU A 182 8.43 1.87 1.13
CA LEU A 182 8.41 0.41 0.96
C LEU A 182 6.94 -0.05 0.91
N ASP A 183 6.40 -0.12 -0.30
CA ASP A 183 5.04 -0.57 -0.61
C ASP A 183 5.10 -2.00 -1.17
N LEU A 184 4.83 -3.00 -0.32
CA LEU A 184 4.77 -4.40 -0.71
C LEU A 184 3.31 -4.86 -0.69
N VAL A 185 2.76 -5.23 -1.85
CA VAL A 185 1.34 -5.56 -2.00
C VAL A 185 1.19 -6.93 -2.67
N THR A 186 0.37 -7.80 -2.08
CA THR A 186 -0.06 -9.07 -2.65
C THR A 186 -1.58 -9.07 -2.76
N LEU A 187 -2.07 -9.23 -3.99
CA LEU A 187 -3.48 -9.27 -4.34
C LEU A 187 -3.78 -10.54 -5.16
N PRO A 188 -5.05 -10.87 -5.45
CA PRO A 188 -5.36 -12.06 -6.25
C PRO A 188 -4.80 -12.03 -7.69
N GLY A 189 -4.34 -10.87 -8.15
CA GLY A 189 -3.73 -10.67 -9.46
C GLY A 189 -2.20 -10.74 -9.47
N GLY A 190 -1.56 -11.06 -8.34
CA GLY A 190 -0.11 -11.12 -8.19
C GLY A 190 0.45 -10.08 -7.22
N HIS A 191 1.77 -9.98 -7.20
CA HIS A 191 2.51 -9.06 -6.33
C HIS A 191 2.79 -7.72 -7.04
N LEU A 192 2.79 -6.64 -6.27
CA LEU A 192 3.21 -5.31 -6.69
C LEU A 192 4.18 -4.78 -5.63
N ILE A 193 5.40 -4.46 -6.05
CA ILE A 193 6.48 -4.07 -5.15
C ILE A 193 7.02 -2.72 -5.62
N ALA A 194 6.99 -1.74 -4.73
CA ALA A 194 7.63 -0.45 -4.92
C ALA A 194 8.56 -0.17 -3.72
N ILE A 195 9.86 -0.12 -4.00
CA ILE A 195 10.92 0.18 -3.02
C ILE A 195 11.73 1.36 -3.55
N ASP A 196 11.77 2.47 -2.82
CA ASP A 196 12.51 3.65 -3.25
C ASP A 196 12.98 4.55 -2.11
N MET A 197 14.06 5.29 -2.36
CA MET A 197 14.45 6.48 -1.60
C MET A 197 13.89 7.73 -2.31
N GLN A 198 12.62 7.99 -2.08
CA GLN A 198 11.81 8.97 -2.79
C GLN A 198 12.34 10.40 -2.55
N PRO A 199 12.81 11.10 -3.59
CA PRO A 199 13.59 12.31 -3.42
C PRO A 199 12.71 13.54 -3.17
N LEU A 200 13.24 14.51 -2.41
CA LEU A 200 12.62 15.83 -2.31
C LEU A 200 12.77 16.62 -3.61
N PHE A 201 13.94 16.50 -4.25
CA PHE A 201 14.33 17.28 -5.43
C PHE A 201 14.85 16.38 -6.55
N GLN A 202 14.61 16.79 -7.80
CA GLN A 202 15.07 16.09 -9.01
C GLN A 202 16.31 16.73 -9.64
N THR A 203 16.98 17.62 -8.90
CA THR A 203 18.21 18.32 -9.30
C THR A 203 19.41 17.37 -9.35
N GLU A 204 20.40 17.66 -10.18
CA GLU A 204 21.60 16.83 -10.32
C GLU A 204 22.42 16.75 -9.02
N GLU A 205 22.47 17.84 -8.24
CA GLU A 205 23.16 17.88 -6.95
C GLU A 205 22.54 16.89 -5.95
N TYR A 206 21.21 16.83 -5.90
CA TYR A 206 20.47 15.93 -5.03
C TYR A 206 20.61 14.46 -5.46
N LYS A 207 20.59 14.20 -6.78
CA LYS A 207 20.85 12.87 -7.33
C LYS A 207 22.27 12.40 -7.00
N LYS A 208 23.28 13.26 -7.17
CA LYS A 208 24.67 12.95 -6.77
C LYS A 208 24.79 12.65 -5.28
N LYS A 209 24.04 13.38 -4.43
CA LYS A 209 24.07 13.21 -2.98
C LYS A 209 23.43 11.90 -2.52
N TYR A 210 22.27 11.52 -3.08
CA TYR A 210 21.46 10.42 -2.53
C TYR A 210 21.22 9.24 -3.49
N ALA A 211 21.11 9.48 -4.80
CA ALA A 211 20.84 8.42 -5.77
C ALA A 211 22.12 7.72 -6.27
N GLU A 212 23.15 8.49 -6.64
CA GLU A 212 24.43 7.95 -7.15
C GLU A 212 25.09 6.96 -6.17
N PRO A 213 25.15 7.22 -4.83
CA PRO A 213 25.73 6.27 -3.87
C PRO A 213 24.91 4.98 -3.69
N CYS A 214 23.74 4.88 -4.31
CA CYS A 214 22.85 3.72 -4.28
C CYS A 214 22.89 2.93 -5.60
N MET A 215 23.58 3.39 -6.64
CA MET A 215 23.50 2.80 -7.98
C MET A 215 24.00 1.36 -8.03
N ASP A 216 25.11 1.02 -7.35
CA ASP A 216 25.62 -0.36 -7.32
C ASP A 216 24.62 -1.31 -6.63
N MET A 217 24.02 -0.85 -5.52
CA MET A 217 22.97 -1.58 -4.81
C MET A 217 21.75 -1.78 -5.73
N TYR A 218 21.31 -0.72 -6.41
CA TYR A 218 20.19 -0.80 -7.36
C TYR A 218 20.48 -1.78 -8.51
N GLN A 219 21.64 -1.68 -9.15
CA GLN A 219 22.06 -2.53 -10.26
C GLN A 219 22.18 -4.01 -9.85
N LYS A 220 22.56 -4.30 -8.60
CA LYS A 220 22.52 -5.66 -8.04
C LYS A 220 21.11 -6.23 -8.03
N HIS A 221 20.14 -5.45 -7.54
CA HIS A 221 18.76 -5.93 -7.30
C HIS A 221 17.89 -5.96 -8.54
N VAL A 222 17.97 -4.93 -9.40
CA VAL A 222 17.12 -4.81 -10.61
C VAL A 222 17.33 -5.95 -11.61
N LYS A 223 18.48 -6.64 -11.56
CA LYS A 223 18.75 -7.85 -12.37
C LYS A 223 17.75 -8.98 -12.13
N ASN A 224 17.27 -9.13 -10.90
CA ASN A 224 16.30 -10.17 -10.51
C ASN A 224 14.89 -9.60 -10.30
N LEU A 225 14.74 -8.28 -10.32
CA LEU A 225 13.50 -7.54 -10.07
C LEU A 225 13.20 -6.65 -11.29
N PRO A 226 12.68 -7.23 -12.40
CA PRO A 226 12.47 -6.50 -13.65
C PRO A 226 11.38 -5.43 -13.49
N TRP A 227 11.43 -4.42 -14.36
CA TRP A 227 10.50 -3.29 -14.37
C TRP A 227 9.03 -3.75 -14.43
N GLY A 228 8.21 -3.22 -13.52
CA GLY A 228 6.79 -3.59 -13.35
C GLY A 228 5.84 -3.07 -14.43
N GLY A 229 6.34 -2.36 -15.45
CA GLY A 229 5.53 -1.80 -16.54
C GLY A 229 4.98 -0.41 -16.21
N ASP A 230 3.80 -0.08 -16.73
CA ASP A 230 3.21 1.26 -16.65
C ASP A 230 3.20 1.83 -15.23
N PHE A 231 3.51 3.12 -15.15
CA PHE A 231 3.60 3.87 -13.90
C PHE A 231 2.97 5.25 -14.07
N PRO A 232 2.15 5.74 -13.12
CA PRO A 232 1.43 7.01 -13.29
C PRO A 232 2.37 8.20 -13.53
N GLU A 233 2.08 9.01 -14.54
CA GLU A 233 2.94 10.14 -14.94
C GLU A 233 3.14 11.15 -13.80
N GLU A 234 2.05 11.51 -13.12
CA GLU A 234 2.04 12.47 -12.00
C GLU A 234 2.90 11.99 -10.82
N ALA A 235 3.04 10.67 -10.67
CA ALA A 235 3.81 10.06 -9.59
C ALA A 235 5.32 10.18 -9.83
N LYS A 236 5.78 10.23 -11.09
CA LYS A 236 7.20 10.13 -11.46
C LYS A 236 8.09 11.15 -10.76
N GLN A 237 7.58 12.35 -10.49
CA GLN A 237 8.35 13.40 -9.80
C GLN A 237 8.79 13.00 -8.38
N TYR A 238 8.14 12.01 -7.77
CA TYR A 238 8.39 11.54 -6.41
C TYR A 238 9.25 10.26 -6.37
N PHE A 239 9.77 9.79 -7.51
CA PHE A 239 10.61 8.60 -7.56
C PHE A 239 12.03 8.91 -8.00
N SER A 240 12.98 8.16 -7.46
CA SER A 240 14.40 8.32 -7.70
C SER A 240 14.89 7.49 -8.89
N PRO A 241 16.12 7.74 -9.38
CA PRO A 241 16.79 6.84 -10.33
C PRO A 241 17.00 5.40 -9.82
N VAL A 242 16.93 5.17 -8.51
CA VAL A 242 17.07 3.86 -7.87
C VAL A 242 15.73 3.27 -7.44
N PHE A 243 14.63 3.67 -8.10
CA PHE A 243 13.31 3.11 -7.84
C PHE A 243 13.19 1.65 -8.32
N LEU A 244 12.95 0.72 -7.39
CA LEU A 244 12.58 -0.66 -7.70
C LEU A 244 11.06 -0.79 -7.79
N TRP A 245 10.54 -0.72 -9.01
CA TRP A 245 9.17 -1.05 -9.37
C TRP A 245 9.10 -2.41 -10.06
N THR A 246 8.45 -3.40 -9.45
CA THR A 246 8.41 -4.76 -9.99
C THR A 246 7.12 -5.51 -9.64
N ARG A 247 6.81 -6.54 -10.43
CA ARG A 247 5.62 -7.40 -10.29
C ARG A 247 6.02 -8.88 -10.27
N PRO A 248 6.57 -9.38 -9.14
CA PRO A 248 6.88 -10.80 -8.99
C PRO A 248 5.65 -11.67 -9.27
N GLN A 249 5.87 -12.85 -9.85
CA GLN A 249 4.80 -13.80 -10.19
C GLN A 249 4.71 -14.95 -9.18
N GLU A 250 5.76 -15.18 -8.39
CA GLU A 250 5.85 -16.25 -7.41
C GLU A 250 6.23 -15.72 -6.03
N ASP A 251 5.62 -16.28 -4.98
CA ASP A 251 5.95 -15.99 -3.58
C ASP A 251 7.45 -16.12 -3.30
N LYS A 252 8.11 -17.12 -3.90
CA LYS A 252 9.56 -17.36 -3.75
C LYS A 252 10.40 -16.17 -4.18
N GLN A 253 10.00 -15.42 -5.22
CA GLN A 253 10.72 -14.22 -5.66
C GLN A 253 10.58 -13.09 -4.63
N VAL A 254 9.43 -13.01 -3.95
CA VAL A 254 9.19 -12.07 -2.86
C VAL A 254 10.07 -12.44 -1.65
N GLU A 255 10.01 -13.70 -1.22
CA GLU A 255 10.75 -14.21 -0.06
C GLU A 255 12.27 -14.15 -0.21
N THR A 256 12.78 -14.09 -1.44
CA THR A 256 14.22 -14.03 -1.75
C THR A 256 14.65 -12.67 -2.27
N TYR A 257 14.42 -12.38 -3.55
CA TYR A 257 14.94 -11.19 -4.23
C TYR A 257 14.37 -9.88 -3.66
N VAL A 258 13.06 -9.83 -3.40
CA VAL A 258 12.44 -8.63 -2.82
C VAL A 258 12.88 -8.46 -1.37
N PHE A 259 13.00 -9.53 -0.60
CA PHE A 259 13.46 -9.46 0.78
C PHE A 259 14.91 -8.99 0.87
N ASP A 260 15.80 -9.46 -0.01
CA ASP A 260 17.18 -8.97 -0.06
C ASP A 260 17.26 -7.48 -0.44
N ALA A 261 16.48 -7.03 -1.43
CA ALA A 261 16.41 -5.62 -1.78
C ALA A 261 15.86 -4.76 -0.62
N PHE A 262 14.79 -5.22 0.03
CA PHE A 262 14.18 -4.55 1.18
C PHE A 262 15.20 -4.31 2.31
N LYS A 263 16.01 -5.34 2.63
CA LYS A 263 17.04 -5.24 3.66
C LYS A 263 18.15 -4.25 3.28
N ASP A 264 18.64 -4.33 2.05
CA ASP A 264 19.72 -3.45 1.58
C ASP A 264 19.28 -1.98 1.56
N TYR A 265 18.06 -1.70 1.09
CA TYR A 265 17.53 -0.32 1.05
C TYR A 265 17.31 0.27 2.44
N ILE A 266 16.77 -0.50 3.40
CA ILE A 266 16.63 -0.04 4.79
C ILE A 266 17.99 0.27 5.40
N ASN A 267 18.96 -0.64 5.27
CA ASN A 267 20.30 -0.40 5.83
C ASN A 267 20.96 0.82 5.21
N LYS A 268 20.93 0.94 3.87
CA LYS A 268 21.51 2.08 3.17
C LYS A 268 20.83 3.40 3.55
N TYR A 269 19.53 3.39 3.75
CA TYR A 269 18.81 4.58 4.21
C TYR A 269 19.22 4.99 5.62
N LEU A 270 19.36 4.02 6.54
CA LEU A 270 19.81 4.29 7.90
C LEU A 270 21.26 4.81 7.94
N ASP A 271 22.12 4.41 7.00
CA ASP A 271 23.45 5.01 6.83
C ASP A 271 23.35 6.50 6.48
N PHE A 272 22.41 6.89 5.61
CA PHE A 272 22.16 8.31 5.32
C PHE A 272 21.60 9.06 6.54
N VAL A 273 20.67 8.45 7.28
CA VAL A 273 20.11 9.04 8.51
C VAL A 273 21.21 9.29 9.54
N GLU A 274 22.11 8.33 9.74
CA GLU A 274 23.23 8.43 10.67
C GLU A 274 24.16 9.60 10.29
N ALA A 275 24.54 9.69 9.02
CA ALA A 275 25.42 10.74 8.50
C ALA A 275 24.78 12.14 8.36
N ALA A 276 23.44 12.22 8.28
CA ALA A 276 22.74 13.46 7.99
C ALA A 276 22.95 14.53 9.06
N GLN A 277 23.20 15.75 8.60
CA GLN A 277 23.29 16.96 9.42
C GLN A 277 22.06 17.84 9.19
N PRO A 278 21.60 18.60 10.21
CA PRO A 278 20.46 19.49 10.06
C PRO A 278 20.78 20.63 9.09
N GLU A 279 19.82 20.97 8.25
CA GLU A 279 19.82 22.18 7.43
C GLU A 279 19.51 23.40 8.29
N THR A 280 20.18 24.51 8.01
CA THR A 280 20.06 25.77 8.76
C THR A 280 19.71 26.96 7.87
N ASP A 281 19.90 26.87 6.54
CA ASP A 281 19.50 27.90 5.59
C ASP A 281 17.96 28.00 5.52
N PRO A 282 17.36 29.14 5.91
CA PRO A 282 15.91 29.33 5.87
C PRO A 282 15.30 29.13 4.49
N GLN A 283 16.01 29.46 3.41
CA GLN A 283 15.49 29.30 2.05
C GLN A 283 15.41 27.82 1.66
N HIS A 284 16.44 27.04 2.02
CA HIS A 284 16.42 25.61 1.77
C HIS A 284 15.39 24.89 2.65
N LEU A 285 15.26 25.26 3.92
CA LEU A 285 14.23 24.75 4.83
C LEU A 285 12.81 24.97 4.30
N ALA A 286 12.53 26.15 3.74
CA ALA A 286 11.24 26.45 3.11
C ALA A 286 10.96 25.52 1.92
N ARG A 287 11.95 25.28 1.07
CA ARG A 287 11.85 24.33 -0.06
C ARG A 287 11.65 22.89 0.41
N ILE A 288 12.37 22.44 1.43
CA ILE A 288 12.18 21.10 2.02
C ILE A 288 10.73 20.96 2.50
N ARG A 289 10.22 21.95 3.25
CA ARG A 289 8.82 21.96 3.72
C ARG A 289 7.83 21.83 2.56
N GLU A 290 7.99 22.63 1.50
CA GLU A 290 7.12 22.58 0.32
C GLU A 290 7.16 21.21 -0.37
N ARG A 291 8.34 20.63 -0.56
CA ARG A 291 8.47 19.31 -1.20
C ARG A 291 7.91 18.19 -0.34
N GLN A 292 8.10 18.25 0.98
CA GLN A 292 7.49 17.27 1.87
C GLN A 292 5.97 17.37 1.85
N LEU A 293 5.38 18.56 1.98
CA LEU A 293 3.93 18.74 1.90
C LEU A 293 3.37 18.28 0.55
N SER A 294 4.01 18.62 -0.56
CA SER A 294 3.62 18.17 -1.90
C SER A 294 3.56 16.64 -2.00
N TYR A 295 4.56 15.93 -1.49
CA TYR A 295 4.57 14.47 -1.48
C TYR A 295 3.46 13.90 -0.59
N LEU A 296 3.30 14.43 0.63
CA LEU A 296 2.31 13.96 1.59
C LEU A 296 0.88 14.19 1.08
N GLN A 297 0.58 15.36 0.51
CA GLN A 297 -0.71 15.67 -0.09
C GLN A 297 -1.01 14.75 -1.27
N TYR A 298 -0.03 14.53 -2.15
CA TYR A 298 -0.19 13.61 -3.28
C TYR A 298 -0.50 12.18 -2.82
N ARG A 299 0.30 11.64 -1.87
CA ARG A 299 0.04 10.31 -1.31
C ARG A 299 -1.31 10.27 -0.60
N ALA A 300 -1.62 11.26 0.23
CA ALA A 300 -2.90 11.32 0.92
C ALA A 300 -4.08 11.33 -0.06
N GLU A 301 -4.03 12.08 -1.16
CA GLU A 301 -5.14 12.15 -2.13
C GLU A 301 -5.20 10.94 -3.07
N LYS A 302 -4.06 10.39 -3.47
CA LYS A 302 -3.96 9.35 -4.51
C LYS A 302 -3.55 7.97 -4.00
N ASP A 303 -3.54 7.74 -2.68
CA ASP A 303 -3.06 6.46 -2.13
C ASP A 303 -3.84 5.27 -2.74
N PRO A 304 -3.15 4.30 -3.37
CA PRO A 304 -3.81 3.17 -4.01
C PRO A 304 -4.54 2.25 -3.01
N ALA A 305 -4.19 2.31 -1.72
CA ALA A 305 -4.84 1.55 -0.66
C ALA A 305 -6.19 2.16 -0.22
N ARG A 306 -6.51 3.42 -0.57
CA ARG A 306 -7.79 4.06 -0.18
C ARG A 306 -9.00 3.19 -0.54
N GLY A 307 -9.09 2.74 -1.79
CA GLY A 307 -10.21 1.90 -2.23
C GLY A 307 -10.29 0.55 -1.52
N MET A 308 -9.14 -0.01 -1.13
CA MET A 308 -9.05 -1.24 -0.35
C MET A 308 -9.55 -1.02 1.09
N PHE A 309 -9.03 -0.01 1.78
CA PHE A 309 -9.44 0.33 3.15
C PHE A 309 -10.93 0.70 3.21
N THR A 310 -11.44 1.50 2.28
CA THR A 310 -12.86 1.90 2.26
C THR A 310 -13.79 0.70 2.12
N ARG A 311 -13.39 -0.32 1.35
CA ARG A 311 -14.15 -1.56 1.22
C ARG A 311 -14.10 -2.42 2.49
N MET A 312 -13.00 -2.38 3.24
CA MET A 312 -12.82 -3.19 4.45
C MET A 312 -13.46 -2.53 5.69
N TYR A 313 -13.26 -1.23 5.85
CA TYR A 313 -13.48 -0.52 7.11
C TYR A 313 -14.43 0.68 6.99
N GLY A 314 -14.90 1.00 5.78
CA GLY A 314 -15.76 2.15 5.51
C GLY A 314 -14.98 3.45 5.28
N PRO A 315 -15.61 4.45 4.63
CA PRO A 315 -14.93 5.68 4.19
C PRO A 315 -14.44 6.54 5.36
N GLU A 316 -15.21 6.66 6.45
CA GLU A 316 -14.85 7.49 7.61
C GLU A 316 -13.55 7.01 8.27
N TRP A 317 -13.41 5.70 8.50
CA TRP A 317 -12.19 5.12 9.05
C TRP A 317 -11.02 5.30 8.09
N THR A 318 -11.24 5.10 6.78
CA THR A 318 -10.17 5.25 5.77
C THR A 318 -9.59 6.65 5.75
N GLU A 319 -10.43 7.68 5.65
CA GLU A 319 -9.92 9.05 5.55
C GLU A 319 -9.20 9.47 6.84
N ARG A 320 -9.71 9.08 8.01
CA ARG A 320 -9.01 9.36 9.27
C ARG A 320 -7.70 8.59 9.41
N TYR A 321 -7.61 7.37 8.89
CA TYR A 321 -6.36 6.62 8.90
C TYR A 321 -5.31 7.22 7.95
N ILE A 322 -5.73 7.63 6.75
CA ILE A 322 -4.86 8.24 5.75
C ILE A 322 -4.33 9.59 6.24
N HIS A 323 -5.23 10.51 6.58
CA HIS A 323 -4.88 11.90 6.94
C HIS A 323 -4.40 12.05 8.39
N GLY A 324 -4.86 11.19 9.30
CA GLY A 324 -4.51 11.27 10.72
C GLY A 324 -3.32 10.42 11.15
N PHE A 325 -2.86 9.47 10.31
CA PHE A 325 -1.74 8.58 10.64
C PHE A 325 -0.77 8.30 9.49
N LEU A 326 -1.23 7.78 8.33
CA LEU A 326 -0.32 7.33 7.26
C LEU A 326 0.46 8.48 6.60
N PHE A 327 -0.20 9.63 6.44
CA PHE A 327 0.30 10.82 5.74
C PHE A 327 -0.09 12.10 6.49
N ASP A 328 0.28 12.17 7.77
CA ASP A 328 -0.34 13.08 8.75
C ASP A 328 0.32 14.44 8.95
N LEU A 329 1.32 14.77 8.12
CA LEU A 329 2.13 15.98 8.32
C LEU A 329 1.29 17.26 8.29
N GLU A 330 0.32 17.35 7.40
CA GLU A 330 -0.54 18.54 7.25
C GLU A 330 -1.36 18.79 8.51
N GLU A 331 -2.08 17.78 9.02
CA GLU A 331 -2.84 17.87 10.28
C GLU A 331 -1.95 18.28 11.46
N LYS A 332 -0.74 17.71 11.57
CA LYS A 332 0.19 18.02 12.68
C LYS A 332 0.77 19.43 12.57
N ILE A 333 0.93 19.98 11.36
CA ILE A 333 1.34 21.38 11.17
C ILE A 333 0.19 22.33 11.52
N GLU A 334 -1.01 22.06 11.04
CA GLU A 334 -2.18 22.93 11.23
C GLU A 334 -2.64 22.99 12.69
N SER A 335 -2.58 21.88 13.41
CA SER A 335 -2.81 21.81 14.86
C SER A 335 -1.71 22.48 15.69
N GLY A 336 -0.55 22.74 15.09
CA GLY A 336 0.62 23.30 15.77
C GLY A 336 1.43 22.28 16.58
N GLU A 337 1.06 20.99 16.54
CA GLU A 337 1.76 19.89 17.22
C GLU A 337 3.16 19.66 16.65
N TYR A 338 3.32 19.76 15.33
CA TYR A 338 4.60 19.53 14.67
C TYR A 338 5.52 20.74 14.81
N LYS A 339 6.71 20.51 15.39
CA LYS A 339 7.85 21.43 15.38
C LYS A 339 9.06 20.76 14.71
N PRO A 340 9.77 21.42 13.77
CA PRO A 340 10.92 20.82 13.10
C PRO A 340 12.00 20.35 14.09
N GLY A 341 12.39 19.07 14.01
CA GLY A 341 13.41 18.46 14.87
C GLY A 341 12.96 18.11 16.30
N GLU A 342 11.69 18.35 16.65
CA GLU A 342 11.14 17.99 17.96
C GLU A 342 10.21 16.78 17.86
N LEU A 343 10.27 15.91 18.87
CA LEU A 343 9.44 14.71 18.97
C LEU A 343 8.01 15.10 19.36
N LEU A 344 7.01 14.41 18.79
CA LEU A 344 5.65 14.49 19.30
C LEU A 344 5.56 13.79 20.67
N PRO A 345 4.86 14.36 21.67
CA PRO A 345 4.67 13.70 22.95
C PRO A 345 3.99 12.33 22.80
N CYS A 346 4.62 11.27 23.30
CA CYS A 346 4.04 9.93 23.35
C CYS A 346 4.63 9.15 24.53
N SER A 347 3.78 8.69 25.43
CA SER A 347 4.17 7.88 26.59
C SER A 347 3.99 6.38 26.38
N ALA A 348 3.48 5.96 25.21
CA ALA A 348 3.29 4.55 24.90
C ALA A 348 4.65 3.83 24.81
N PRO A 349 4.80 2.64 25.41
CA PRO A 349 6.02 1.86 25.27
C PRO A 349 6.24 1.45 23.81
N LEU A 350 7.50 1.28 23.41
CA LEU A 350 7.83 0.76 22.09
C LEU A 350 7.18 -0.61 21.87
N ASN A 351 6.42 -0.75 20.79
CA ASN A 351 5.81 -2.01 20.39
C ASN A 351 6.23 -2.40 18.97
N PHE A 352 6.79 -3.60 18.83
CA PHE A 352 7.25 -4.18 17.56
C PHE A 352 6.48 -5.43 17.16
N ARG A 353 5.53 -5.86 17.99
CA ARG A 353 4.78 -7.11 17.81
C ARG A 353 3.31 -6.80 17.53
N PRO A 354 2.58 -7.72 16.88
CA PRO A 354 1.14 -7.57 16.74
C PRO A 354 0.48 -7.36 18.11
N THR A 355 -0.44 -6.42 18.19
CA THR A 355 -1.30 -6.19 19.36
C THR A 355 -2.66 -6.81 19.10
N PRO A 356 -3.01 -7.92 19.79
CA PRO A 356 -4.35 -8.47 19.73
C PRO A 356 -5.39 -7.42 20.16
N LEU A 357 -6.58 -7.46 19.56
CA LEU A 357 -7.73 -6.67 20.01
C LEU A 357 -8.28 -7.17 21.34
#